data_AF-A0A955VXF2-F1
#
_entry.id   AF-A0A955VXF2-F1
#
_cell.length_a   1.000
_cell.length_b   1.000
_cell.length_c   1.000
_cell.angle_alpha   90.00
_cell.angle_beta   90.00
_cell.angle_gamma   90.00
#
_symmetry.space_group_name_H-M   'P 1'
#
loop_
_entity.id
_entity.type
_entity.pdbx_description
1 polymer ?
#
loop_
_entity_poly.entity_id
_entity_poly.type
_entity_poly.pdbx_seq_one_letter_code
_entity_poly.pdbx_strand_id
1 'polypeptide(L)'
;LGPQANILLPLSFWLIPPDALEAAVVRQVLSHEIGHQYFFNLVGVVDLAEGWLSEGFAEYAATRFSEEIVGAGDHARLNYWEYVLGVDEAADLPLNSEALGVDDSFTRVLVMYDKGSAVLQQLRQRYRGFDAALARYVEAFSGAIATTRELQRFLEAELGEDLEGFFGQWIRRAGYPRLRVRARPPRDGDARMTIEIEQLPNRNGRFSAQVALRGSLLPGGDTREVDVAIDQAGPQEVPLGEAQRLSLDPELSIFRQVLPEPAGDVNLSGVVDGIDLLDVWAAQGRATPDPAWDDALDPTRDQTIDRGDLRAVVEQFGAGW
;
A
#
# COMPACT_ATOMS: atom_id res chain seq x y z
N LEU A 1 18.00 -16.46 0.92
CA LEU A 1 17.52 -17.64 1.66
C LEU A 1 18.53 -18.78 1.45
N GLY A 2 19.30 -19.16 2.48
CA GLY A 2 20.35 -20.19 2.40
C GLY A 2 19.92 -21.54 2.99
N PRO A 3 20.72 -22.62 2.82
CA PRO A 3 20.39 -24.01 3.18
C PRO A 3 20.29 -24.32 4.69
N GLN A 4 20.22 -23.30 5.54
CA GLN A 4 20.11 -23.46 7.00
C GLN A 4 18.69 -23.21 7.54
N ALA A 5 17.76 -22.77 6.70
CA ALA A 5 16.34 -22.68 7.05
C ALA A 5 15.66 -24.05 6.91
N ASN A 6 15.77 -24.88 7.94
CA ASN A 6 15.03 -26.15 8.01
C ASN A 6 13.55 -25.86 8.26
N ILE A 7 12.74 -25.87 7.21
CA ILE A 7 11.28 -25.77 7.30
C ILE A 7 10.71 -27.19 7.39
N LEU A 8 10.03 -27.51 8.50
CA LEU A 8 9.20 -28.71 8.62
C LEU A 8 7.73 -28.32 8.43
N LEU A 9 7.24 -28.42 7.20
CA LEU A 9 5.81 -28.38 6.91
C LEU A 9 5.29 -29.82 6.76
N PRO A 10 4.14 -30.17 7.37
CA PRO A 10 3.53 -31.48 7.17
C PRO A 10 3.26 -31.72 5.68
N LEU A 11 3.57 -32.93 5.20
CA LEU A 11 3.36 -33.33 3.81
C LEU A 11 1.91 -33.11 3.34
N SER A 12 0.93 -33.18 4.25
CA SER A 12 -0.48 -32.93 3.99
C SER A 12 -0.79 -31.53 3.45
N PHE A 13 0.03 -30.52 3.77
CA PHE A 13 -0.12 -29.17 3.23
C PHE A 13 0.22 -29.07 1.74
N TRP A 14 1.14 -29.90 1.25
CA TRP A 14 1.50 -29.96 -0.17
C TRP A 14 0.50 -30.74 -1.03
N LEU A 15 -0.47 -31.40 -0.39
CA LEU A 15 -1.44 -32.30 -1.02
C LEU A 15 -2.83 -31.66 -1.20
N ILE A 16 -3.02 -30.39 -0.82
CA ILE A 16 -4.27 -29.66 -1.05
C ILE A 16 -4.40 -29.42 -2.57
N PRO A 17 -5.48 -29.93 -3.22
CA PRO A 17 -5.71 -29.70 -4.64
C PRO A 17 -5.85 -28.19 -4.92
N PRO A 18 -5.26 -27.66 -5.99
CA PRO A 18 -5.35 -26.24 -6.28
C PRO A 18 -6.63 -25.93 -7.05
N ASP A 19 -7.70 -25.55 -6.35
CA ASP A 19 -8.62 -24.55 -6.87
C ASP A 19 -8.03 -23.15 -6.63
N ALA A 20 -8.30 -22.22 -7.56
CA ALA A 20 -7.46 -21.03 -7.72
C ALA A 20 -7.43 -20.10 -6.49
N LEU A 21 -8.55 -20.01 -5.74
CA LEU A 21 -8.73 -19.12 -4.60
C LEU A 21 -8.20 -19.73 -3.29
N GLU A 22 -8.59 -20.96 -2.94
CA GLU A 22 -8.06 -21.65 -1.75
C GLU A 22 -6.54 -21.78 -1.84
N ALA A 23 -6.01 -22.08 -3.02
CA ALA A 23 -4.56 -22.16 -3.21
C ALA A 23 -3.86 -20.81 -3.04
N ALA A 24 -4.51 -19.68 -3.35
CA ALA A 24 -3.93 -18.35 -3.14
C ALA A 24 -3.88 -17.96 -1.66
N VAL A 25 -4.97 -18.16 -0.92
CA VAL A 25 -5.03 -17.89 0.52
C VAL A 25 -4.14 -18.86 1.30
N VAL A 26 -4.15 -20.15 0.96
CA VAL A 26 -3.22 -21.12 1.54
C VAL A 26 -1.78 -20.72 1.26
N ARG A 27 -1.44 -20.25 0.05
CA ARG A 27 -0.09 -19.76 -0.24
C ARG A 27 0.28 -18.51 0.56
N GLN A 28 -0.63 -17.55 0.71
CA GLN A 28 -0.37 -16.33 1.49
C GLN A 28 -0.14 -16.68 2.96
N VAL A 29 -1.10 -17.37 3.60
CA VAL A 29 -1.02 -17.78 4.99
C VAL A 29 0.22 -18.64 5.20
N LEU A 30 0.47 -19.63 4.34
CA LEU A 30 1.66 -20.46 4.45
C LEU A 30 2.96 -19.65 4.35
N SER A 31 3.01 -18.66 3.46
CA SER A 31 4.19 -17.80 3.30
C SER A 31 4.38 -16.87 4.50
N HIS A 32 3.29 -16.41 5.11
CA HIS A 32 3.30 -15.67 6.37
C HIS A 32 3.90 -16.53 7.48
N GLU A 33 3.38 -17.75 7.68
CA GLU A 33 3.89 -18.69 8.69
C GLU A 33 5.35 -19.14 8.43
N ILE A 34 5.78 -19.23 7.17
CA ILE A 34 7.19 -19.43 6.82
C ILE A 34 8.00 -18.19 7.17
N GLY A 35 7.47 -16.98 6.95
CA GLY A 35 8.08 -15.72 7.37
C GLY A 35 8.42 -15.70 8.85
N HIS A 36 7.54 -16.27 9.70
CA HIS A 36 7.79 -16.39 11.14
C HIS A 36 9.02 -17.21 11.52
N GLN A 37 9.58 -18.03 10.62
CA GLN A 37 10.86 -18.69 10.87
C GLN A 37 12.00 -17.69 11.07
N TYR A 38 11.96 -16.55 10.36
CA TYR A 38 12.98 -15.51 10.48
C TYR A 38 12.58 -14.45 11.51
N PHE A 39 11.32 -14.03 11.49
CA PHE A 39 10.81 -12.94 12.32
C PHE A 39 9.91 -13.53 13.40
N PHE A 40 10.24 -13.30 14.68
CA PHE A 40 9.79 -14.03 15.88
C PHE A 40 10.67 -15.24 16.25
N ASN A 41 10.82 -16.26 15.40
CA ASN A 41 11.55 -17.48 15.80
C ASN A 41 13.08 -17.29 15.86
N LEU A 42 13.68 -16.66 14.84
CA LEU A 42 15.11 -16.34 14.85
C LEU A 42 15.39 -14.97 15.46
N VAL A 43 14.61 -13.95 15.07
CA VAL A 43 14.69 -12.61 15.65
C VAL A 43 13.46 -12.40 16.52
N GLY A 44 13.63 -12.49 17.84
CA GLY A 44 12.53 -12.35 18.80
C GLY A 44 12.04 -10.91 18.96
N VAL A 45 10.89 -10.75 19.61
CA VAL A 45 10.32 -9.45 20.02
C VAL A 45 10.10 -9.41 21.54
N VAL A 46 10.28 -8.25 22.17
CA VAL A 46 10.28 -8.13 23.64
C VAL A 46 8.85 -8.07 24.20
N ASP A 47 7.99 -7.27 23.57
CA ASP A 47 6.71 -6.89 24.12
C ASP A 47 5.63 -6.70 23.05
N LEU A 48 4.44 -6.40 23.55
CA LEU A 48 3.23 -6.15 22.78
C LEU A 48 3.35 -4.95 21.82
N ALA A 49 4.13 -3.93 22.18
CA ALA A 49 4.35 -2.77 21.31
C ALA A 49 5.22 -3.13 20.12
N GLU A 50 6.18 -4.04 20.30
CA GLU A 50 7.09 -4.49 19.25
C GLU A 50 6.53 -5.63 18.38
N GLY A 51 5.27 -6.04 18.60
CA GLY A 51 4.65 -7.17 17.91
C GLY A 51 4.59 -7.02 16.38
N TRP A 52 4.57 -5.80 15.84
CA TRP A 52 4.62 -5.56 14.40
C TRP A 52 5.93 -6.05 13.75
N LEU A 53 7.02 -6.16 14.52
CA LEU A 53 8.28 -6.75 14.05
C LEU A 53 8.17 -8.26 13.78
N SER A 54 7.16 -8.92 14.36
CA SER A 54 6.76 -10.28 14.03
C SER A 54 5.78 -10.27 12.86
N GLU A 55 4.58 -9.73 13.09
CA GLU A 55 3.44 -9.88 12.18
C GLU A 55 3.63 -9.12 10.87
N GLY A 56 4.08 -7.87 10.93
CA GLY A 56 4.30 -7.05 9.75
C GLY A 56 5.45 -7.56 8.88
N PHE A 57 6.50 -8.13 9.49
CA PHE A 57 7.61 -8.74 8.74
C PHE A 57 7.25 -10.09 8.13
N ALA A 58 6.47 -10.92 8.83
CA ALA A 58 5.92 -12.16 8.29
C ALA A 58 4.97 -11.86 7.11
N GLU A 59 4.11 -10.86 7.26
CA GLU A 59 3.21 -10.41 6.20
C GLU A 59 3.97 -9.80 5.02
N TYR A 60 5.06 -9.09 5.26
CA TYR A 60 5.96 -8.64 4.20
C TYR A 60 6.64 -9.80 3.47
N ALA A 61 7.06 -10.85 4.18
CA ALA A 61 7.60 -12.05 3.54
C ALA A 61 6.55 -12.73 2.64
N ALA A 62 5.29 -12.80 3.09
CA ALA A 62 4.18 -13.28 2.27
C ALA A 62 3.95 -12.41 1.03
N THR A 63 3.99 -11.09 1.21
CA THR A 63 3.90 -10.10 0.12
C THR A 63 4.97 -10.36 -0.94
N ARG A 64 6.24 -10.51 -0.52
CA ARG A 64 7.37 -10.77 -1.41
C ARG A 64 7.29 -12.11 -2.12
N PHE A 65 6.82 -13.15 -1.44
CA PHE A 65 6.58 -14.45 -2.05
C PHE A 65 5.48 -14.38 -3.12
N SER A 66 4.37 -13.69 -2.82
CA SER A 66 3.26 -13.51 -3.76
C SER A 66 3.73 -12.79 -5.04
N GLU A 67 4.50 -11.71 -4.89
CA GLU A 67 5.11 -10.98 -6.01
C GLU A 67 5.97 -11.87 -6.92
N GLU A 68 6.68 -12.84 -6.35
CA GLU A 68 7.59 -13.74 -7.10
C GLU A 68 6.86 -14.89 -7.81
N ILE A 69 5.73 -15.35 -7.27
CA ILE A 69 5.01 -16.54 -7.78
C ILE A 69 3.86 -16.17 -8.71
N VAL A 70 3.06 -15.18 -8.35
CA VAL A 70 1.83 -14.80 -9.07
C VAL A 70 2.06 -13.62 -10.02
N GLY A 71 3.12 -12.84 -9.76
CA GLY A 71 3.41 -11.59 -10.45
C GLY A 71 3.30 -10.40 -9.51
N ALA A 72 3.98 -9.29 -9.85
CA ALA A 72 4.11 -8.15 -8.97
C ALA A 72 2.76 -7.46 -8.70
N GLY A 73 2.50 -7.11 -7.43
CA GLY A 73 1.64 -6.00 -7.06
C GLY A 73 0.34 -6.32 -6.32
N ASP A 74 -0.25 -7.49 -6.48
CA ASP A 74 -1.62 -7.73 -5.95
C ASP A 74 -1.67 -7.75 -4.42
N HIS A 75 -0.68 -8.41 -3.78
CA HIS A 75 -0.67 -8.55 -2.32
C HIS A 75 -0.29 -7.26 -1.60
N ALA A 76 0.72 -6.55 -2.11
CA ALA A 76 1.12 -5.25 -1.57
C ALA A 76 0.00 -4.21 -1.70
N ARG A 77 -0.76 -4.25 -2.81
CA ARG A 77 -1.95 -3.42 -3.03
C ARG A 77 -3.08 -3.77 -2.08
N LEU A 78 -3.31 -5.06 -1.82
CA LEU A 78 -4.34 -5.50 -0.89
C LEU A 78 -4.06 -4.95 0.52
N ASN A 79 -2.89 -5.24 1.08
CA ASN A 79 -2.49 -4.76 2.40
C ASN A 79 -2.60 -3.22 2.49
N TYR A 80 -2.15 -2.52 1.44
CA TYR A 80 -2.29 -1.08 1.35
C TYR A 80 -3.76 -0.62 1.52
N TRP A 81 -4.68 -1.20 0.75
CA TRP A 81 -6.08 -0.76 0.71
C TRP A 81 -6.87 -1.22 1.92
N GLU A 82 -6.60 -2.41 2.44
CA GLU A 82 -7.21 -2.90 3.67
C GLU A 82 -6.86 -2.00 4.85
N TYR A 83 -5.61 -1.53 4.96
CA TYR A 83 -5.25 -0.54 5.96
C TYR A 83 -5.93 0.82 5.73
N VAL A 84 -5.82 1.39 4.53
CA VAL A 84 -6.32 2.76 4.26
C VAL A 84 -7.85 2.84 4.36
N LEU A 85 -8.58 1.81 3.90
CA LEU A 85 -10.05 1.80 3.88
C LEU A 85 -10.67 1.13 5.12
N GLY A 86 -9.97 0.17 5.72
CA GLY A 86 -10.48 -0.64 6.84
C GLY A 86 -10.21 -0.04 8.21
N VAL A 87 -9.20 0.84 8.34
CA VAL A 87 -8.89 1.51 9.60
C VAL A 87 -9.56 2.89 9.66
N ASP A 88 -10.47 3.07 10.61
CA ASP A 88 -10.98 4.39 10.97
C ASP A 88 -9.80 5.25 11.44
N GLU A 89 -9.61 6.43 10.82
CA GLU A 89 -8.56 7.35 11.21
C GLU A 89 -8.58 7.55 12.72
N ALA A 90 -9.75 7.62 13.37
CA ALA A 90 -9.94 7.81 14.80
C ALA A 90 -9.36 6.69 15.68
N ALA A 91 -9.45 5.44 15.22
CA ALA A 91 -9.03 4.23 15.91
C ALA A 91 -7.57 3.83 15.59
N ASP A 92 -6.96 4.43 14.56
CA ASP A 92 -5.60 4.11 14.14
C ASP A 92 -4.55 4.38 15.23
N LEU A 93 -3.50 3.56 15.25
CA LEU A 93 -2.42 3.56 16.23
C LEU A 93 -1.03 3.56 15.55
N PRO A 94 0.02 4.06 16.23
CA PRO A 94 1.40 3.80 15.85
C PRO A 94 1.69 2.30 15.80
N LEU A 95 2.53 1.85 14.86
CA LEU A 95 2.94 0.45 14.73
C LEU A 95 3.61 -0.09 15.99
N ASN A 96 4.36 0.77 16.69
CA ASN A 96 5.07 0.41 17.91
C ASN A 96 4.33 0.87 19.19
N SER A 97 2.99 0.82 19.18
CA SER A 97 2.16 1.24 20.31
C SER A 97 1.84 0.06 21.24
N GLU A 98 2.04 0.21 22.55
CA GLU A 98 1.61 -0.78 23.54
C GLU A 98 0.10 -1.06 23.49
N ALA A 99 -0.69 -0.06 23.08
CA ALA A 99 -2.15 -0.20 22.96
C ALA A 99 -2.55 -1.26 21.93
N LEU A 100 -1.70 -1.53 20.92
CA LEU A 100 -1.97 -2.58 19.95
C LEU A 100 -2.02 -3.95 20.62
N GLY A 101 -1.19 -4.25 21.63
CA GLY A 101 -1.23 -5.60 22.18
C GLY A 101 -2.38 -5.91 23.15
N VAL A 102 -3.18 -4.91 23.50
CA VAL A 102 -4.40 -5.08 24.32
C VAL A 102 -5.68 -4.78 23.55
N ASP A 103 -5.56 -4.34 22.29
CA ASP A 103 -6.67 -4.11 21.39
C ASP A 103 -7.12 -5.44 20.77
N ASP A 104 -8.36 -5.86 20.97
CA ASP A 104 -8.91 -7.08 20.37
C ASP A 104 -9.66 -6.81 19.06
N SER A 105 -9.66 -5.57 18.58
CA SER A 105 -10.34 -5.17 17.36
C SER A 105 -9.62 -5.64 16.10
N PHE A 106 -10.36 -5.69 15.00
CA PHE A 106 -9.79 -5.94 13.68
C PHE A 106 -8.81 -4.83 13.25
N THR A 107 -8.94 -3.61 13.80
CA THR A 107 -8.01 -2.51 13.56
C THR A 107 -6.58 -2.87 13.98
N ARG A 108 -6.41 -3.60 15.09
CA ARG A 108 -5.08 -4.10 15.48
C ARG A 108 -4.44 -4.92 14.36
N VAL A 109 -5.20 -5.81 13.74
CA VAL A 109 -4.69 -6.69 12.66
C VAL A 109 -4.25 -5.83 11.48
N LEU A 110 -5.12 -4.94 11.01
CA LEU A 110 -4.80 -4.06 9.87
C LEU A 110 -3.58 -3.17 10.13
N VAL A 111 -3.39 -2.71 11.38
CA VAL A 111 -2.22 -1.92 11.76
C VAL A 111 -0.97 -2.80 11.84
N MET A 112 -0.99 -3.91 12.59
CA MET A 112 0.23 -4.72 12.81
C MET A 112 0.71 -5.43 11.54
N TYR A 113 -0.21 -5.95 10.74
CA TYR A 113 0.08 -6.77 9.57
C TYR A 113 0.21 -5.90 8.33
N ASP A 114 -0.86 -5.18 7.96
CA ASP A 114 -0.93 -4.55 6.65
C ASP A 114 -0.11 -3.28 6.58
N LYS A 115 -0.31 -2.34 7.51
CA LYS A 115 0.57 -1.18 7.63
C LYS A 115 2.02 -1.60 7.91
N GLY A 116 2.24 -2.61 8.74
CA GLY A 116 3.57 -3.14 9.04
C GLY A 116 4.31 -3.63 7.79
N SER A 117 3.68 -4.53 7.04
CA SER A 117 4.21 -5.05 5.78
C SER A 117 4.48 -3.94 4.79
N ALA A 118 3.55 -3.02 4.70
CA ALA A 118 3.59 -2.07 3.65
C ALA A 118 4.61 -0.93 3.96
N VAL A 119 4.89 -0.60 5.23
CA VAL A 119 6.04 0.25 5.60
C VAL A 119 7.38 -0.38 5.16
N LEU A 120 7.52 -1.70 5.26
CA LEU A 120 8.71 -2.42 4.76
C LEU A 120 8.79 -2.37 3.23
N GLN A 121 7.65 -2.45 2.54
CA GLN A 121 7.58 -2.25 1.10
C GLN A 121 8.03 -0.84 0.69
N GLN A 122 7.64 0.21 1.43
CA GLN A 122 8.14 1.57 1.18
C GLN A 122 9.66 1.67 1.33
N LEU A 123 10.24 1.04 2.37
CA LEU A 123 11.70 0.99 2.56
C LEU A 123 12.39 0.28 1.39
N ARG A 124 11.83 -0.83 0.91
CA ARG A 124 12.33 -1.56 -0.26
C ARG A 124 12.32 -0.70 -1.53
N GLN A 125 11.23 0.00 -1.79
CA GLN A 125 11.10 0.85 -2.97
C GLN A 125 12.03 2.06 -2.90
N ARG A 126 12.22 2.62 -1.70
CA ARG A 126 13.10 3.77 -1.49
C ARG A 126 14.58 3.42 -1.57
N TYR A 127 14.98 2.23 -1.11
CA TYR A 127 16.39 1.87 -0.98
C TYR A 127 16.72 0.55 -1.69
N ARG A 128 17.49 0.64 -2.78
CA ARG A 128 17.98 -0.54 -3.52
C ARG A 128 18.75 -1.55 -2.65
N GLY A 129 19.36 -1.09 -1.57
CA GLY A 129 20.10 -1.93 -0.61
C GLY A 129 19.25 -2.61 0.45
N PHE A 130 17.93 -2.36 0.50
CA PHE A 130 17.07 -2.80 1.59
C PHE A 130 17.00 -4.31 1.74
N ASP A 131 16.81 -5.08 0.66
CA ASP A 131 16.73 -6.54 0.74
C ASP A 131 18.03 -7.15 1.31
N ALA A 132 19.18 -6.56 0.96
CA ALA A 132 20.47 -6.98 1.49
C ALA A 132 20.66 -6.58 2.96
N ALA A 133 20.19 -5.38 3.35
CA ALA A 133 20.17 -4.94 4.73
C ALA A 133 19.26 -5.82 5.59
N LEU A 134 18.07 -6.18 5.10
CA LEU A 134 17.13 -7.06 5.79
C LEU A 134 17.71 -8.46 6.01
N ALA A 135 18.41 -9.01 5.03
CA ALA A 135 19.12 -10.28 5.21
C ALA A 135 20.19 -10.20 6.31
N ARG A 136 20.96 -9.10 6.35
CA ARG A 136 21.97 -8.87 7.39
C ARG A 136 21.35 -8.58 8.77
N TYR A 137 20.16 -7.99 8.81
CA TYR A 137 19.41 -7.79 10.05
C TYR A 137 19.07 -9.14 10.69
N VAL A 138 18.52 -10.07 9.90
CA VAL A 138 18.21 -11.42 10.39
C VAL A 138 19.46 -12.15 10.88
N GLU A 139 20.60 -12.01 10.18
CA GLU A 139 21.88 -12.60 10.61
C GLU A 139 22.38 -11.98 11.92
N ALA A 140 22.35 -10.65 12.02
CA ALA A 140 22.87 -9.91 13.17
C ALA A 140 22.03 -10.10 14.44
N PHE A 141 20.71 -10.25 14.30
CA PHE A 141 19.78 -10.40 15.42
C PHE A 141 19.33 -11.86 15.65
N SER A 142 19.96 -12.83 14.98
CA SER A 142 19.65 -14.25 15.16
C SER A 142 19.91 -14.69 16.60
N GLY A 143 18.88 -15.26 17.24
CA GLY A 143 18.92 -15.67 18.66
C GLY A 143 18.85 -14.50 19.64
N ALA A 144 18.61 -13.28 19.15
CA ALA A 144 18.42 -12.08 19.96
C ALA A 144 16.98 -11.58 19.88
N ILE A 145 16.66 -10.60 20.73
CA ILE A 145 15.40 -9.90 20.72
C ILE A 145 15.66 -8.50 20.16
N ALA A 146 14.85 -8.07 19.18
CA ALA A 146 14.95 -6.76 18.56
C ALA A 146 13.80 -5.84 18.96
N THR A 147 14.09 -4.55 18.94
CA THR A 147 13.11 -3.46 19.11
C THR A 147 13.06 -2.58 17.87
N THR A 148 11.99 -1.81 17.69
CA THR A 148 11.83 -0.86 16.58
C THR A 148 13.02 0.10 16.52
N ARG A 149 13.54 0.50 17.67
CA ARG A 149 14.69 1.41 17.77
C ARG A 149 16.01 0.74 17.34
N GLU A 150 16.17 -0.55 17.60
CA GLU A 150 17.32 -1.32 17.12
C GLU A 150 17.26 -1.57 15.63
N LEU A 151 16.09 -1.91 15.10
CA LEU A 151 15.85 -2.00 13.67
C LEU A 151 16.20 -0.68 12.97
N GLN A 152 15.71 0.46 13.48
CA GLN A 152 16.02 1.78 12.92
C GLN A 152 17.53 1.99 12.83
N ARG A 153 18.24 1.87 13.95
CA ARG A 153 19.71 2.09 13.99
C ARG A 153 20.46 1.15 13.06
N PHE A 154 20.00 -0.10 12.97
CA PHE A 154 20.61 -1.10 12.09
C PHE A 154 20.43 -0.70 10.62
N LEU A 155 19.21 -0.35 10.20
CA LEU A 155 18.95 0.07 8.83
C LEU A 155 19.67 1.39 8.48
N GLU A 156 19.75 2.34 9.41
CA GLU A 156 20.53 3.59 9.21
C GLU A 156 22.01 3.29 8.92
N ALA A 157 22.61 2.36 9.69
CA ALA A 157 24.00 1.95 9.49
C ALA A 157 24.21 1.21 8.15
N GLU A 158 23.27 0.34 7.77
CA GLU A 158 23.35 -0.48 6.56
C GLU A 158 23.03 0.28 5.27
N LEU A 159 22.15 1.27 5.34
CA LEU A 159 21.71 2.07 4.19
C LEU A 159 22.48 3.39 4.07
N GLY A 160 23.14 3.84 5.14
CA GLY A 160 23.92 5.07 5.16
C GLY A 160 23.07 6.35 5.17
N GLU A 161 21.83 6.26 5.66
CA GLU A 161 20.83 7.33 5.63
C GLU A 161 20.20 7.51 7.02
N ASP A 162 19.82 8.75 7.35
CA ASP A 162 19.06 9.05 8.57
C ASP A 162 17.58 8.68 8.35
N LEU A 163 17.05 7.77 9.17
CA LEU A 163 15.69 7.25 9.06
C LEU A 163 14.77 7.80 10.15
N GLU A 164 15.22 8.76 10.97
CA GLU A 164 14.42 9.30 12.07
C GLU A 164 13.10 9.91 11.58
N GLY A 165 13.14 10.68 10.48
CA GLY A 165 11.94 11.26 9.88
C GLY A 165 10.98 10.19 9.33
N PHE A 166 11.54 9.13 8.72
CA PHE A 166 10.75 8.04 8.17
C PHE A 166 10.05 7.23 9.28
N PHE A 167 10.82 6.75 10.27
CA PHE A 167 10.28 5.99 11.39
C PHE A 167 9.34 6.85 12.25
N GLY A 168 9.66 8.14 12.40
CA GLY A 168 8.83 9.09 13.14
C GLY A 168 7.41 9.20 12.60
N GLN A 169 7.26 9.27 11.27
CA GLN A 169 5.94 9.46 10.67
C GLN A 169 5.20 8.16 10.31
N TRP A 170 5.91 7.10 9.94
CA TRP A 170 5.27 5.87 9.44
C TRP A 170 5.13 4.76 10.48
N ILE A 171 5.99 4.76 11.51
CA ILE A 171 6.00 3.72 12.54
C ILE A 171 5.51 4.29 13.88
N ARG A 172 6.14 5.38 14.34
CA ARG A 172 5.85 6.02 15.64
C ARG A 172 4.62 6.92 15.65
N ARG A 173 3.89 7.01 14.53
CA ARG A 173 2.71 7.85 14.39
C ARG A 173 1.60 7.11 13.65
N ALA A 174 0.36 7.35 14.10
CA ALA A 174 -0.83 6.88 13.41
C ALA A 174 -1.10 7.72 12.14
N GLY A 175 -1.90 7.17 11.25
CA GLY A 175 -2.45 7.83 10.07
C GLY A 175 -1.59 7.72 8.82
N TYR A 176 -2.14 8.31 7.77
CA TYR A 176 -1.57 8.41 6.43
C TYR A 176 -1.95 9.76 5.81
N PRO A 177 -1.17 10.30 4.86
CA PRO A 177 -1.53 11.52 4.15
C PRO A 177 -2.85 11.36 3.39
N ARG A 178 -3.68 12.39 3.47
CA ARG A 178 -4.90 12.53 2.66
C ARG A 178 -4.63 13.56 1.58
N LEU A 179 -4.58 13.13 0.32
CA LEU A 179 -4.29 13.99 -0.80
C LEU A 179 -5.59 14.36 -1.51
N ARG A 180 -5.73 15.61 -1.90
CA ARG A 180 -6.73 16.04 -2.87
C ARG A 180 -6.02 16.28 -4.19
N VAL A 181 -6.48 15.60 -5.24
CA VAL A 181 -5.91 15.75 -6.58
C VAL A 181 -7.00 16.25 -7.51
N ARG A 182 -6.72 17.34 -8.21
CA ARG A 182 -7.66 17.96 -9.15
C ARG A 182 -6.96 18.29 -10.44
N ALA A 183 -7.53 17.86 -11.55
CA ALA A 183 -7.12 18.41 -12.82
C ALA A 183 -7.69 19.82 -13.01
N ARG A 184 -6.85 20.71 -13.52
CA ARG A 184 -7.26 22.04 -13.98
C ARG A 184 -7.20 22.07 -15.51
N PRO A 185 -8.25 22.61 -16.16
CA PRO A 185 -8.27 22.69 -17.61
C PRO A 185 -7.15 23.61 -18.11
N PRO A 186 -6.67 23.37 -19.35
CA PRO A 186 -5.94 24.34 -20.16
C PRO A 186 -6.44 25.78 -19.97
N ARG A 187 -5.55 26.73 -19.65
CA ARG A 187 -5.92 28.16 -19.65
C ARG A 187 -5.96 28.67 -21.09
N ASP A 188 -6.79 29.67 -21.39
CA ASP A 188 -6.97 30.21 -22.75
C ASP A 188 -5.62 30.45 -23.45
N GLY A 189 -5.39 29.70 -24.54
CA GLY A 189 -4.15 29.75 -25.35
C GLY A 189 -3.05 28.75 -24.96
N ASP A 190 -3.21 27.98 -23.89
CA ASP A 190 -2.26 26.96 -23.43
C ASP A 190 -2.94 25.61 -23.25
N ALA A 191 -2.76 24.68 -24.21
CA ALA A 191 -3.37 23.35 -24.23
C ALA A 191 -2.85 22.37 -23.14
N ARG A 192 -1.95 22.82 -22.25
CA ARG A 192 -1.30 21.95 -21.27
C ARG A 192 -2.18 21.70 -20.04
N MET A 193 -2.33 20.43 -19.67
CA MET A 193 -2.96 19.99 -18.43
C MET A 193 -2.08 20.36 -17.23
N THR A 194 -2.72 20.88 -16.18
CA THR A 194 -2.08 21.15 -14.88
C THR A 194 -2.83 20.40 -13.80
N ILE A 195 -2.11 19.77 -12.89
CA ILE A 195 -2.67 19.03 -11.77
C ILE A 195 -2.43 19.79 -10.49
N GLU A 196 -3.49 20.03 -9.74
CA GLU A 196 -3.42 20.55 -8.38
C GLU A 196 -3.35 19.37 -7.40
N ILE A 197 -2.31 19.33 -6.56
CA ILE A 197 -2.17 18.37 -5.46
C ILE A 197 -2.11 19.12 -4.14
N GLU A 198 -2.93 18.73 -3.18
CA GLU A 198 -2.97 19.31 -1.83
C GLU A 198 -3.02 18.20 -0.78
N GLN A 199 -2.06 18.17 0.17
CA GLN A 199 -2.22 17.35 1.37
C GLN A 199 -3.13 18.05 2.38
N LEU A 200 -4.29 17.43 2.64
CA LEU A 200 -5.32 17.91 3.55
C LEU A 200 -4.87 17.84 5.01
N PRO A 201 -5.51 18.60 5.91
CA PRO A 201 -5.30 18.45 7.34
C PRO A 201 -5.50 17.01 7.79
N ASN A 202 -4.55 16.49 8.55
CA ASN A 202 -4.59 15.18 9.18
C ASN A 202 -4.46 15.38 10.71
N ARG A 203 -5.21 14.62 11.51
CA ARG A 203 -5.21 14.78 12.97
C ARG A 203 -3.83 14.54 13.60
N ASN A 204 -3.02 13.69 12.96
CA ASN A 204 -1.67 13.32 13.36
C ASN A 204 -0.60 14.23 12.73
N GLY A 205 -1.00 15.29 12.04
CA GLY A 205 -0.11 16.25 11.40
C GLY A 205 0.30 15.84 9.98
N ARG A 206 1.10 16.69 9.35
CA ARG A 206 1.52 16.52 7.95
C ARG A 206 2.55 15.40 7.82
N PHE A 207 2.50 14.70 6.68
CA PHE A 207 3.49 13.71 6.26
C PHE A 207 4.41 14.32 5.20
N SER A 208 5.68 13.94 5.23
CA SER A 208 6.68 14.35 4.24
C SER A 208 7.07 13.16 3.38
N ALA A 209 6.77 13.24 2.09
CA ALA A 209 7.11 12.21 1.12
C ALA A 209 7.14 12.79 -0.31
N GLN A 210 7.68 12.01 -1.23
CA GLN A 210 7.57 12.25 -2.67
C GLN A 210 6.52 11.28 -3.22
N VAL A 211 5.66 11.75 -4.12
CA VAL A 211 4.74 10.90 -4.88
C VAL A 211 5.01 11.11 -6.36
N ALA A 212 5.16 10.01 -7.10
CA ALA A 212 5.32 10.07 -8.54
C ALA A 212 3.98 10.46 -9.20
N LEU A 213 4.00 11.41 -10.12
CA LEU A 213 2.87 11.74 -10.97
C LEU A 213 3.26 11.42 -12.41
N ARG A 214 2.69 10.36 -12.97
CA ARG A 214 2.91 10.01 -14.38
C ARG A 214 1.76 10.56 -15.21
N GLY A 215 2.06 11.09 -16.39
CA GLY A 215 1.10 11.48 -17.41
C GLY A 215 1.49 10.89 -18.76
N SER A 216 0.53 10.38 -19.53
CA SER A 216 0.81 9.78 -20.84
C SER A 216 -0.14 10.25 -21.95
N LEU A 217 0.34 10.20 -23.19
CA LEU A 217 -0.43 10.40 -24.40
C LEU A 217 -1.05 9.08 -24.87
N LEU A 218 -2.33 8.82 -24.56
CA LEU A 218 -3.03 7.56 -24.92
C LEU A 218 -2.27 6.27 -24.47
N PRO A 219 -2.84 5.05 -24.64
CA PRO A 219 -2.10 3.82 -24.37
C PRO A 219 -0.89 3.67 -25.31
N GLY A 220 0.32 3.55 -24.76
CA GLY A 220 1.56 3.29 -25.51
C GLY A 220 2.30 4.51 -26.06
N GLY A 221 1.86 5.73 -25.74
CA GLY A 221 2.58 6.97 -26.09
C GLY A 221 3.63 7.38 -25.06
N ASP A 222 4.30 8.50 -25.34
CA ASP A 222 5.32 9.07 -24.45
C ASP A 222 4.73 9.35 -23.05
N THR A 223 5.47 8.91 -22.03
CA THR A 223 5.10 9.09 -20.62
C THR A 223 6.03 10.13 -20.00
N ARG A 224 5.43 11.08 -19.29
CA ARG A 224 6.11 12.09 -18.48
C ARG A 224 5.88 11.76 -17.01
N GLU A 225 6.95 11.64 -16.24
CA GLU A 225 6.90 11.42 -14.80
C GLU A 225 7.46 12.63 -14.06
N VAL A 226 6.78 13.04 -12.99
CA VAL A 226 7.17 14.16 -12.13
C VAL A 226 7.01 13.74 -10.67
N ASP A 227 8.07 13.80 -9.89
CA ASP A 227 7.99 13.61 -8.44
C ASP A 227 7.48 14.88 -7.76
N VAL A 228 6.47 14.72 -6.90
CA VAL A 228 5.81 15.82 -6.19
C VAL A 228 6.02 15.64 -4.69
N ALA A 229 6.61 16.65 -4.05
CA ALA A 229 6.79 16.68 -2.61
C ALA A 229 5.47 17.06 -1.92
N ILE A 230 4.94 16.20 -1.06
CA ILE A 230 3.65 16.46 -0.36
C ILE A 230 3.82 17.19 0.98
N ASP A 231 5.02 17.63 1.32
CA ASP A 231 5.38 18.21 2.62
C ASP A 231 4.95 19.67 2.82
N GLN A 232 4.50 20.35 1.75
CA GLN A 232 4.09 21.75 1.81
C GLN A 232 2.62 21.91 2.21
N ALA A 233 2.28 23.07 2.76
CA ALA A 233 0.90 23.46 3.05
C ALA A 233 0.24 24.10 1.82
N GLY A 234 -1.01 23.71 1.56
CA GLY A 234 -1.81 24.24 0.46
C GLY A 234 -1.60 23.51 -0.88
N PRO A 235 -2.32 23.95 -1.92
CA PRO A 235 -2.29 23.33 -3.24
C PRO A 235 -1.00 23.64 -4.01
N GLN A 236 -0.50 22.64 -4.75
CA GLN A 236 0.63 22.74 -5.66
C GLN A 236 0.17 22.46 -7.10
N GLU A 237 0.50 23.34 -8.05
CA GLU A 237 0.22 23.14 -9.47
C GLU A 237 1.40 22.43 -10.16
N VAL A 238 1.14 21.28 -10.77
CA VAL A 238 2.12 20.42 -11.45
C VAL A 238 1.77 20.35 -12.94
N PRO A 239 2.58 20.94 -13.84
CA PRO A 239 2.31 20.91 -15.27
C PRO A 239 2.68 19.54 -15.86
N LEU A 240 1.72 18.89 -16.52
CA LEU A 240 1.93 17.59 -17.20
C LEU A 240 1.95 17.67 -18.72
N GLY A 241 1.86 18.89 -19.28
CA GLY A 241 1.92 19.07 -20.73
C GLY A 241 0.66 18.56 -21.42
N GLU A 242 0.82 17.87 -22.54
CA GLU A 242 -0.29 17.36 -23.36
C GLU A 242 -0.83 16.00 -22.86
N ALA A 243 -0.48 15.58 -21.64
CA ALA A 243 -0.94 14.31 -21.09
C ALA A 243 -2.48 14.21 -21.09
N GLN A 244 -2.98 13.06 -21.55
CA GLN A 244 -4.42 12.74 -21.60
C GLN A 244 -4.81 11.70 -20.54
N ARG A 245 -3.84 10.93 -20.06
CA ARG A 245 -3.95 10.04 -18.89
C ARG A 245 -2.92 10.44 -17.86
N LEU A 246 -3.14 10.01 -16.64
CA LEU A 246 -2.29 10.27 -15.49
C LEU A 246 -2.43 9.11 -14.50
N SER A 247 -1.42 8.91 -13.69
CA SER A 247 -1.49 8.01 -12.55
C SER A 247 -0.72 8.65 -11.41
N LEU A 248 -1.32 8.64 -10.22
CA LEU A 248 -0.65 9.08 -9.02
C LEU A 248 -0.05 7.87 -8.33
N ASP A 249 1.27 7.90 -8.19
CA ASP A 249 2.13 6.94 -7.51
C ASP A 249 1.69 5.48 -7.74
N PRO A 250 1.78 5.02 -9.01
CA PRO A 250 1.31 3.70 -9.45
C PRO A 250 2.09 2.53 -8.85
N GLU A 251 3.27 2.80 -8.29
CA GLU A 251 4.07 1.82 -7.56
C GLU A 251 3.69 1.73 -6.08
N LEU A 252 2.75 2.56 -5.59
CA LEU A 252 2.38 2.67 -4.18
C LEU A 252 3.58 2.93 -3.25
N SER A 253 4.43 3.88 -3.64
CA SER A 253 5.58 4.30 -2.83
C SER A 253 5.22 4.83 -1.44
N ILE A 254 3.97 5.28 -1.22
CA ILE A 254 3.45 5.62 0.11
C ILE A 254 1.97 5.26 0.32
N PHE A 255 1.65 4.73 1.52
CA PHE A 255 0.61 5.24 2.44
C PHE A 255 -0.15 6.47 2.01
N ARG A 256 -1.33 6.41 1.37
CA ARG A 256 -2.20 7.59 1.21
C ARG A 256 -3.67 7.25 0.99
N GLN A 257 -4.54 8.16 1.43
CA GLN A 257 -5.87 8.29 0.86
C GLN A 257 -5.84 9.41 -0.16
N VAL A 258 -6.59 9.28 -1.25
CA VAL A 258 -6.74 10.35 -2.23
C VAL A 258 -8.22 10.66 -2.45
N LEU A 259 -8.52 11.94 -2.71
CA LEU A 259 -9.85 12.55 -2.74
C LEU A 259 -9.97 13.42 -4.01
N PRO A 260 -11.17 13.63 -4.59
CA PRO A 260 -12.51 13.51 -3.99
C PRO A 260 -13.07 12.08 -3.92
N GLU A 261 -13.89 11.78 -2.91
CA GLU A 261 -14.92 10.74 -3.02
C GLU A 261 -16.14 11.36 -3.74
N PRO A 262 -16.45 11.02 -5.00
CA PRO A 262 -17.84 10.82 -5.36
C PRO A 262 -18.41 9.62 -4.57
N ALA A 263 -19.72 9.58 -4.38
CA ALA A 263 -20.40 8.30 -4.16
C ALA A 263 -20.11 7.47 -5.41
N GLY A 264 -19.11 6.58 -5.32
CA GLY A 264 -18.77 5.69 -6.41
C GLY A 264 -17.36 5.61 -6.92
N ASP A 265 -16.42 6.11 -6.15
CA ASP A 265 -15.00 5.93 -6.45
C ASP A 265 -14.44 4.81 -5.59
N VAL A 266 -14.76 3.57 -5.97
CA VAL A 266 -14.12 2.37 -5.43
C VAL A 266 -13.46 1.64 -6.59
N ASN A 267 -12.14 1.77 -6.69
CA ASN A 267 -11.36 1.02 -7.67
C ASN A 267 -10.14 0.42 -6.97
N LEU A 268 -10.04 -0.91 -7.03
CA LEU A 268 -9.02 -1.76 -6.40
C LEU A 268 -7.74 -1.95 -7.26
N SER A 269 -7.54 -1.17 -8.31
CA SER A 269 -6.38 -1.30 -9.22
C SER A 269 -5.07 -0.77 -8.65
N GLY A 270 -5.09 -0.08 -7.50
CA GLY A 270 -3.91 0.59 -6.95
C GLY A 270 -3.44 1.79 -7.76
N VAL A 271 -4.26 2.28 -8.70
CA VAL A 271 -4.10 3.59 -9.33
C VAL A 271 -5.14 4.49 -8.71
N VAL A 272 -4.68 5.52 -8.00
CA VAL A 272 -5.51 6.68 -7.79
C VAL A 272 -5.23 7.63 -8.95
N ASP A 273 -6.27 8.11 -9.61
CA ASP A 273 -6.19 9.41 -10.21
C ASP A 273 -7.51 10.18 -10.03
N GLY A 274 -7.43 11.51 -10.12
CA GLY A 274 -8.61 12.36 -10.30
C GLY A 274 -9.03 12.40 -11.78
N ILE A 275 -8.76 11.34 -12.57
CA ILE A 275 -8.95 11.33 -14.02
C ILE A 275 -10.26 10.74 -14.42
N ASP A 276 -10.93 9.93 -13.60
CA ASP A 276 -12.27 9.50 -13.99
C ASP A 276 -13.23 10.70 -14.17
N LEU A 277 -13.00 11.80 -13.43
CA LEU A 277 -13.65 13.09 -13.69
C LEU A 277 -13.16 13.80 -14.97
N LEU A 278 -11.91 13.62 -15.39
CA LEU A 278 -11.38 14.15 -16.66
C LEU A 278 -11.77 13.31 -17.87
N ASP A 279 -11.90 11.99 -17.75
CA ASP A 279 -12.38 11.10 -18.80
C ASP A 279 -13.89 11.29 -18.99
N VAL A 280 -14.65 11.50 -17.90
CA VAL A 280 -16.05 11.97 -17.95
C VAL A 280 -16.13 13.39 -18.54
N TRP A 281 -15.19 14.29 -18.24
CA TRP A 281 -15.17 15.65 -18.80
C TRP A 281 -14.74 15.69 -20.27
N ALA A 282 -13.78 14.87 -20.69
CA ALA A 282 -13.37 14.66 -22.09
C ALA A 282 -14.47 13.94 -22.90
N ALA A 283 -15.31 13.16 -22.22
CA ALA A 283 -16.52 12.55 -22.79
C ALA A 283 -17.73 13.49 -22.87
N GLN A 284 -17.67 14.73 -22.35
CA GLN A 284 -18.71 15.75 -22.60
C GLN A 284 -18.64 16.29 -24.04
N GLY A 285 -18.90 15.38 -24.98
CA GLY A 285 -18.84 15.54 -26.43
C GLY A 285 -18.84 14.21 -27.20
N ARG A 286 -18.73 13.04 -26.54
CA ARG A 286 -18.84 11.71 -27.18
C ARG A 286 -19.70 10.76 -26.34
N ALA A 287 -20.50 9.95 -27.02
CA ALA A 287 -21.48 9.06 -26.40
C ALA A 287 -20.81 7.92 -25.60
N THR A 288 -21.24 7.79 -24.34
CA THR A 288 -21.20 6.65 -23.40
C THR A 288 -19.89 5.84 -23.25
N PRO A 289 -19.42 5.58 -22.01
CA PRO A 289 -18.35 4.62 -21.75
C PRO A 289 -18.69 3.22 -22.27
N ASP A 290 -17.66 2.44 -22.55
CA ASP A 290 -17.74 1.07 -23.07
C ASP A 290 -18.50 0.14 -22.09
N PRO A 291 -19.51 -0.63 -22.56
CA PRO A 291 -20.29 -1.56 -21.73
C PRO A 291 -19.46 -2.58 -20.93
N ALA A 292 -18.21 -2.86 -21.32
CA ALA A 292 -17.34 -3.76 -20.57
C ALA A 292 -16.88 -3.20 -19.21
N TRP A 293 -17.07 -1.89 -18.96
CA TRP A 293 -16.65 -1.21 -17.74
C TRP A 293 -17.72 -1.26 -16.64
N ASP A 294 -18.99 -1.42 -17.02
CA ASP A 294 -20.16 -1.40 -16.12
C ASP A 294 -20.15 -2.61 -15.17
N ASP A 295 -19.89 -3.81 -15.72
CA ASP A 295 -19.90 -5.07 -14.94
C ASP A 295 -18.70 -5.23 -13.97
N ALA A 296 -17.62 -4.45 -14.14
CA ALA A 296 -16.40 -4.56 -13.33
C ALA A 296 -16.35 -3.55 -12.17
N LEU A 297 -17.10 -2.45 -12.28
CA LEU A 297 -17.09 -1.33 -11.34
C LEU A 297 -18.36 -1.27 -10.48
N ASP A 298 -19.46 -1.86 -10.96
CA ASP A 298 -20.74 -2.00 -10.26
C ASP A 298 -21.14 -3.49 -10.19
N PRO A 299 -20.45 -4.30 -9.34
CA PRO A 299 -20.79 -5.71 -9.16
C PRO A 299 -22.19 -5.93 -8.58
N THR A 300 -22.77 -4.92 -7.93
CA THR A 300 -24.15 -4.98 -7.43
C THR A 300 -25.18 -4.73 -8.54
N ARG A 301 -24.76 -4.17 -9.67
CA ARG A 301 -25.54 -3.79 -10.85
C ARG A 301 -26.68 -2.83 -10.52
N ASP A 302 -26.47 -1.96 -9.54
CA ASP A 302 -27.50 -1.01 -9.09
C ASP A 302 -27.33 0.41 -9.68
N GLN A 303 -26.34 0.57 -10.56
CA GLN A 303 -25.96 1.80 -11.26
C GLN A 303 -25.47 2.90 -10.31
N THR A 304 -25.14 2.53 -9.08
CA THR A 304 -24.43 3.37 -8.13
C THR A 304 -23.17 2.62 -7.71
N ILE A 305 -22.05 3.33 -7.58
CA ILE A 305 -20.86 2.73 -6.97
C ILE A 305 -20.85 3.25 -5.52
N ASP A 306 -20.76 2.38 -4.52
CA ASP A 306 -20.72 2.78 -3.12
C ASP A 306 -20.06 1.73 -2.20
N ARG A 307 -20.26 1.84 -0.88
CA ARG A 307 -19.72 0.86 0.10
C ARG A 307 -20.32 -0.54 -0.09
N GLY A 308 -21.49 -0.64 -0.70
CA GLY A 308 -22.15 -1.86 -1.15
C GLY A 308 -21.37 -2.55 -2.27
N ASP A 309 -20.78 -1.82 -3.22
CA ASP A 309 -19.90 -2.39 -4.25
C ASP A 309 -18.56 -2.81 -3.69
N LEU A 310 -17.95 -2.00 -2.81
CA LEU A 310 -16.76 -2.43 -2.06
C LEU A 310 -17.05 -3.71 -1.28
N ARG A 311 -18.20 -3.76 -0.59
CA ARG A 311 -18.65 -4.95 0.12
C ARG A 311 -18.94 -6.10 -0.84
N ALA A 312 -19.50 -5.87 -2.02
CA ALA A 312 -19.81 -6.89 -3.01
C ALA A 312 -18.55 -7.41 -3.72
N VAL A 313 -17.50 -6.60 -3.86
CA VAL A 313 -16.18 -7.08 -4.27
C VAL A 313 -15.57 -7.90 -3.13
N VAL A 314 -15.54 -7.38 -1.91
CA VAL A 314 -15.05 -8.11 -0.72
C VAL A 314 -15.85 -9.40 -0.46
N GLU A 315 -17.15 -9.41 -0.75
CA GLU A 315 -18.06 -10.57 -0.67
C GLU A 315 -18.01 -11.42 -1.96
N GLN A 316 -17.64 -10.94 -3.15
CA GLN A 316 -17.33 -11.83 -4.28
C GLN A 316 -16.01 -12.56 -4.07
N PHE A 317 -15.06 -11.91 -3.40
CA PHE A 317 -13.88 -12.54 -2.82
C PHE A 317 -14.20 -13.31 -1.51
N GLY A 318 -15.38 -13.08 -0.89
CA GLY A 318 -15.74 -13.48 0.48
C GLY A 318 -17.01 -14.34 0.66
N ALA A 319 -17.76 -14.65 -0.39
CA ALA A 319 -19.07 -15.33 -0.38
C ALA A 319 -19.24 -16.33 -1.53
N GLY A 320 -18.13 -16.72 -2.14
CA GLY A 320 -17.96 -18.04 -2.73
C GLY A 320 -17.02 -18.88 -1.86
N TRP A 321 -17.33 -19.02 -0.57
CA TRP A 321 -16.68 -19.94 0.37
C TRP A 321 -17.69 -20.97 0.84
#